data_AF-E9H505-F1
#
_entry.id   AF-E9H505-F1
#
_cell.length_a   1.000
_cell.length_b   1.000
_cell.length_c   1.000
_cell.angle_alpha   90.00
_cell.angle_beta   90.00
_cell.angle_gamma   90.00
#
_symmetry.space_group_name_H-M   'P 1'
#
loop_
_entity.id
_entity.type
_entity.pdbx_description
1 polymer ?
#
loop_
_entity_poly.entity_id
_entity_poly.type
_entity_poly.pdbx_seq_one_letter_code
_entity_poly.pdbx_strand_id
1 'polypeptide(L)'
;MKFLTFYFDLMHCQIVAVAFLAMALAAPQGDKKPIEIVSSNSEMNADGSYSFDFESADGTKVSESGNQKQVGPKPEEIGTVSKGSYSFTTPDGVVLTVNWVADENGFQATGDHLPTPPPMPDHVVKMLADLKAAGLLAKEMQNKVMHLHT
;
A
#
# COMPACT_ATOMS: atom_id res chain seq x y z
N MET A 1 -8.49 20.23 70.45
CA MET A 1 -7.56 20.59 69.35
C MET A 1 -7.40 19.53 68.26
N LYS A 2 -7.69 18.23 68.46
CA LYS A 2 -7.56 17.20 67.39
C LYS A 2 -8.70 17.21 66.35
N PHE A 3 -9.93 17.52 66.76
CA PHE A 3 -11.10 17.55 65.86
C PHE A 3 -11.04 18.62 64.76
N LEU A 4 -10.42 19.78 65.05
CA LEU A 4 -10.31 20.89 64.10
C LEU A 4 -9.22 20.61 63.04
N THR A 5 -8.14 19.93 63.41
CA THR A 5 -7.09 19.47 62.49
C THR A 5 -7.60 18.39 61.55
N PHE A 6 -8.41 17.44 62.03
CA PHE A 6 -9.05 16.41 61.19
C PHE A 6 -9.98 16.99 60.12
N TYR A 7 -10.71 18.07 60.44
CA TYR A 7 -11.58 18.76 59.49
C TYR A 7 -10.77 19.53 58.44
N PHE A 8 -9.67 20.16 58.87
CA PHE A 8 -8.72 20.80 57.96
C PHE A 8 -8.11 19.75 57.00
N ASP A 9 -7.62 18.61 57.48
CA ASP A 9 -7.07 17.53 56.62
C ASP A 9 -8.11 16.94 55.64
N LEU A 10 -9.35 16.75 56.09
CA LEU A 10 -10.44 16.26 55.24
C LEU A 10 -10.77 17.26 54.12
N MET A 11 -10.72 18.56 54.40
CA MET A 11 -10.98 19.62 53.42
C MET A 11 -9.87 19.74 52.37
N HIS A 12 -8.61 19.57 52.74
CA HIS A 12 -7.49 19.56 51.79
C HIS A 12 -7.55 18.34 50.85
N CYS A 13 -7.95 17.18 51.37
CA CYS A 13 -8.12 15.97 50.56
C CYS A 13 -9.23 16.13 49.50
N GLN A 14 -10.34 16.80 49.86
CA GLN A 14 -11.42 17.15 48.92
C GLN A 14 -10.93 18.11 47.82
N ILE A 15 -10.14 19.14 48.16
CA ILE A 15 -9.61 20.11 47.20
C ILE A 15 -8.64 19.43 46.22
N VAL A 16 -7.77 18.55 46.72
CA VAL A 16 -6.82 17.79 45.87
C VAL A 16 -7.57 16.83 44.95
N ALA A 17 -8.60 16.13 45.43
CA ALA A 17 -9.40 15.22 44.61
C ALA A 17 -10.14 15.95 43.47
N VAL A 18 -10.71 17.13 43.74
CA VAL A 18 -11.40 17.95 42.74
C VAL A 18 -10.41 18.53 41.73
N ALA A 19 -9.21 18.96 42.17
CA ALA A 19 -8.16 19.46 41.28
C ALA A 19 -7.68 18.38 40.31
N PHE A 20 -7.50 17.14 40.77
CA PHE A 20 -7.15 16.01 39.91
C PHE A 20 -8.24 15.67 38.89
N LEU A 21 -9.51 15.73 39.29
CA LEU A 21 -10.64 15.48 38.37
C LEU A 21 -10.74 16.58 37.29
N ALA A 22 -10.51 17.84 37.65
CA ALA A 22 -10.50 18.95 36.70
C ALA A 22 -9.36 18.82 35.68
N MET A 23 -8.17 18.37 36.09
CA MET A 23 -7.05 18.11 35.17
C MET A 23 -7.33 16.96 34.19
N ALA A 24 -8.03 15.91 34.64
CA ALA A 24 -8.43 14.81 33.76
C ALA A 24 -9.45 15.25 32.69
N LEU A 25 -10.33 16.19 33.03
CA LEU A 25 -11.34 16.74 32.12
C LEU A 25 -10.76 17.82 31.17
N ALA A 26 -9.69 18.50 31.56
CA ALA A 26 -8.99 19.49 30.74
C ALA A 26 -7.93 18.89 29.82
N ALA A 27 -7.76 17.56 29.81
CA ALA A 27 -6.91 16.88 28.85
C ALA A 27 -7.43 17.20 27.44
N PRO A 28 -6.57 17.67 26.51
CA PRO A 28 -6.96 17.91 25.13
C PRO A 28 -7.37 16.58 24.49
N GLN A 29 -8.69 16.33 24.45
CA GLN A 29 -9.26 15.28 23.63
C GLN A 29 -9.17 15.80 22.20
N GLY A 30 -8.15 15.36 21.46
CA GLY A 30 -7.97 15.79 20.08
C GLY A 30 -9.23 15.47 19.27
N ASP A 31 -9.97 16.50 18.87
CA ASP A 31 -11.14 16.44 17.99
C ASP A 31 -10.73 16.08 16.54
N LYS A 32 -10.03 14.96 16.36
CA LYS A 32 -9.94 14.35 15.03
C LYS A 32 -11.15 13.45 14.87
N LYS A 33 -12.22 14.03 14.32
CA LYS A 33 -13.37 13.25 13.87
C LYS A 33 -12.86 12.07 13.02
N PRO A 34 -13.29 10.82 13.30
CA PRO A 34 -12.93 9.68 12.46
C PRO A 34 -13.33 9.98 11.01
N ILE A 35 -12.44 9.67 10.07
CA ILE A 35 -12.75 9.80 8.64
C ILE A 35 -13.71 8.67 8.29
N GLU A 36 -14.86 9.01 7.72
CA GLU A 36 -15.89 8.04 7.35
C GLU A 36 -15.49 7.29 6.07
N ILE A 37 -15.91 6.03 5.96
CA ILE A 37 -15.79 5.26 4.72
C ILE A 37 -17.03 5.55 3.88
N VAL A 38 -16.84 6.12 2.69
CA VAL A 38 -17.91 6.47 1.75
C VAL A 38 -18.40 5.23 1.01
N SER A 39 -17.46 4.36 0.61
CA SER A 39 -17.76 3.13 -0.11
C SER A 39 -16.79 2.02 0.28
N SER A 40 -17.29 0.80 0.34
CA SER A 40 -16.50 -0.41 0.53
C SER A 40 -17.15 -1.53 -0.27
N ASN A 41 -16.40 -2.11 -1.21
CA ASN A 41 -16.79 -3.31 -1.95
C ASN A 41 -15.76 -4.42 -1.69
N SER A 42 -16.25 -5.64 -1.54
CA SER A 42 -15.42 -6.83 -1.38
C SER A 42 -16.12 -7.98 -2.06
N GLU A 43 -15.52 -8.49 -3.13
CA GLU A 43 -16.03 -9.62 -3.87
C GLU A 43 -15.00 -10.75 -3.80
N MET A 44 -15.49 -11.96 -3.55
CA MET A 44 -14.67 -13.17 -3.54
C MET A 44 -15.37 -14.20 -4.39
N ASN A 45 -14.69 -14.63 -5.44
CA ASN A 45 -15.23 -15.55 -6.43
C ASN A 45 -14.85 -16.99 -6.10
N ALA A 46 -15.67 -17.94 -6.58
CA ALA A 46 -15.44 -19.37 -6.35
C ALA A 46 -14.18 -19.91 -7.06
N ASP A 47 -13.66 -19.19 -8.04
CA ASP A 47 -12.41 -19.50 -8.75
C ASP A 47 -11.15 -19.07 -7.99
N GLY A 48 -11.30 -18.48 -6.80
CA GLY A 48 -10.19 -17.98 -5.99
C GLY A 48 -9.72 -16.58 -6.38
N SER A 49 -10.37 -15.92 -7.33
CA SER A 49 -10.18 -14.48 -7.58
C SER A 49 -10.92 -13.64 -6.55
N TYR A 50 -10.39 -12.45 -6.26
CA TYR A 50 -10.99 -11.50 -5.33
C TYR A 50 -10.81 -10.08 -5.85
N SER A 51 -11.72 -9.19 -5.44
CA SER A 51 -11.58 -7.74 -5.60
C SER A 51 -12.00 -7.02 -4.33
N PHE A 52 -11.29 -5.95 -4.03
CA PHE A 52 -11.51 -5.12 -2.86
C PHE A 52 -11.35 -3.65 -3.26
N ASP A 53 -12.37 -2.85 -2.97
CA ASP A 53 -12.39 -1.43 -3.26
C ASP A 53 -12.86 -0.67 -2.03
N PHE A 54 -12.15 0.38 -1.64
CA PHE A 54 -12.65 1.29 -0.61
C PHE A 54 -12.40 2.76 -0.96
N GLU A 55 -13.30 3.61 -0.48
CA GLU A 55 -13.23 5.05 -0.60
C GLU A 55 -13.51 5.69 0.75
N SER A 56 -12.60 6.55 1.21
CA SER A 56 -12.73 7.33 2.44
C SER A 56 -13.18 8.75 2.13
N ALA A 57 -13.83 9.40 3.09
CA ALA A 57 -14.37 10.76 2.95
C ALA A 57 -13.29 11.84 2.78
N ASP A 58 -12.02 11.51 3.04
CA ASP A 58 -10.86 12.37 2.80
C ASP A 58 -10.36 12.33 1.33
N GLY A 59 -11.01 11.53 0.47
CA GLY A 59 -10.63 11.32 -0.93
C GLY A 59 -9.62 10.20 -1.14
N THR A 60 -9.25 9.46 -0.10
CA THR A 60 -8.41 8.25 -0.22
C THR A 60 -9.21 7.14 -0.87
N LYS A 61 -8.70 6.60 -1.97
CA LYS A 61 -9.29 5.48 -2.71
C LYS A 61 -8.28 4.35 -2.83
N VAL A 62 -8.70 3.13 -2.59
CA VAL A 62 -7.86 1.95 -2.83
C VAL A 62 -8.69 0.93 -3.57
N SER A 63 -8.07 0.32 -4.57
CA SER A 63 -8.62 -0.76 -5.37
C SER A 63 -7.58 -1.86 -5.49
N GLU A 64 -7.94 -3.08 -5.19
CA GLU A 64 -7.09 -4.27 -5.29
C GLU A 64 -7.88 -5.41 -5.92
N SER A 65 -7.23 -6.15 -6.80
CA SER A 65 -7.78 -7.38 -7.36
C SER A 65 -6.68 -8.42 -7.44
N GLY A 66 -7.01 -9.67 -7.17
CA GLY A 66 -6.08 -10.78 -7.27
C GLY A 66 -6.72 -12.01 -7.88
N ASN A 67 -5.90 -12.81 -8.54
CA ASN A 67 -6.32 -14.08 -9.13
C ASN A 67 -5.19 -15.11 -9.02
N GLN A 68 -5.57 -16.39 -8.96
CA GLN A 68 -4.59 -17.48 -9.01
C GLN A 68 -4.08 -17.63 -10.44
N LYS A 69 -2.77 -17.80 -10.59
CA LYS A 69 -2.09 -18.01 -11.86
C LYS A 69 -1.00 -19.07 -11.68
N GLN A 70 -0.68 -19.77 -12.75
CA GLN A 70 0.48 -20.66 -12.72
C GLN A 70 1.74 -19.80 -12.72
N VAL A 71 2.54 -19.92 -11.65
CA VAL A 71 3.73 -19.09 -11.37
C VAL A 71 5.05 -19.79 -11.63
N GLY A 72 4.99 -21.03 -12.13
CA GLY A 72 6.17 -21.85 -12.36
C GLY A 72 6.08 -22.75 -13.59
N PRO A 73 7.18 -23.43 -13.94
CA PRO A 73 7.23 -24.32 -15.09
C PRO A 73 6.34 -25.56 -14.93
N LYS A 74 5.90 -25.88 -13.71
CA LYS A 74 5.03 -27.02 -13.42
C LYS A 74 3.57 -26.58 -13.22
N PRO A 75 2.58 -27.39 -13.64
CA PRO A 75 1.16 -27.08 -13.44
C PRO A 75 0.75 -26.95 -11.97
N GLU A 76 1.43 -27.65 -11.06
CA GLU A 76 1.17 -27.56 -9.62
C GLU A 76 1.70 -26.28 -8.94
N GLU A 77 2.54 -25.49 -9.61
CA GLU A 77 3.09 -24.25 -9.07
C GLU A 77 2.11 -23.10 -9.33
N ILE A 78 1.03 -23.07 -8.54
CA ILE A 78 0.01 -22.00 -8.57
C ILE A 78 0.36 -20.94 -7.52
N GLY A 79 0.36 -19.68 -7.93
CA GLY A 79 0.59 -18.53 -7.07
C GLY A 79 -0.49 -17.48 -7.28
N THR A 80 -0.66 -16.61 -6.27
CA THR A 80 -1.61 -15.51 -6.35
C THR A 80 -0.91 -14.30 -6.95
N VAL A 81 -1.44 -13.79 -8.06
CA VAL A 81 -1.03 -12.53 -8.65
C VAL A 81 -2.05 -11.47 -8.23
N SER A 82 -1.58 -10.44 -7.56
CA SER A 82 -2.42 -9.33 -7.10
C SER A 82 -1.96 -8.04 -7.76
N LYS A 83 -2.90 -7.17 -8.06
CA LYS A 83 -2.63 -5.83 -8.60
C LYS A 83 -3.62 -4.85 -8.00
N GLY A 84 -3.19 -3.62 -7.86
CA GLY A 84 -4.05 -2.59 -7.31
C GLY A 84 -3.57 -1.19 -7.58
N SER A 85 -4.33 -0.25 -7.05
CA SER A 85 -3.97 1.15 -6.98
C SER A 85 -4.41 1.73 -5.65
N TYR A 86 -3.63 2.66 -5.13
CA TYR A 86 -4.04 3.51 -4.02
C TYR A 86 -3.84 4.96 -4.41
N SER A 87 -4.83 5.79 -4.11
CA SER A 87 -4.84 7.22 -4.37
C SER A 87 -5.13 7.96 -3.07
N PHE A 88 -4.38 9.01 -2.78
CA PHE A 88 -4.60 9.84 -1.60
C PHE A 88 -4.35 11.31 -1.92
N THR A 89 -5.06 12.19 -1.21
CA THR A 89 -4.92 13.64 -1.35
C THR A 89 -3.86 14.13 -0.38
N THR A 90 -2.81 14.77 -0.90
CA THR A 90 -1.78 15.42 -0.08
C THR A 90 -2.31 16.69 0.59
N PRO A 91 -1.68 17.19 1.66
CA PRO A 91 -2.04 18.47 2.28
C PRO A 91 -2.02 19.66 1.30
N ASP A 92 -1.26 19.55 0.21
CA ASP A 92 -1.16 20.56 -0.85
C ASP A 92 -2.31 20.49 -1.88
N GLY A 93 -3.26 19.55 -1.70
CA GLY A 93 -4.41 19.34 -2.59
C GLY A 93 -4.10 18.53 -3.85
N VAL A 94 -2.88 17.99 -3.98
CA VAL A 94 -2.50 17.12 -5.10
C VAL A 94 -2.90 15.68 -4.79
N VAL A 95 -3.63 15.04 -5.72
CA VAL A 95 -3.94 13.61 -5.64
C VAL A 95 -2.75 12.82 -6.15
N LEU A 96 -2.17 11.99 -5.29
CA LEU A 96 -1.11 11.06 -5.66
C LEU A 96 -1.70 9.67 -5.82
N THR A 97 -1.40 9.04 -6.95
CA THR A 97 -1.81 7.67 -7.26
C THR A 97 -0.57 6.79 -7.37
N VAL A 98 -0.64 5.61 -6.78
CA VAL A 98 0.34 4.53 -6.98
C VAL A 98 -0.39 3.32 -7.50
N ASN A 99 0.13 2.77 -8.59
CA ASN A 99 -0.31 1.51 -9.16
C ASN A 99 0.74 0.46 -8.84
N TRP A 100 0.32 -0.72 -8.45
CA TRP A 100 1.23 -1.79 -8.09
C TRP A 100 0.78 -3.13 -8.64
N VAL A 101 1.77 -4.00 -8.89
CA VAL A 101 1.58 -5.39 -9.31
C VAL A 101 2.48 -6.27 -8.46
N ALA A 102 1.92 -7.32 -7.88
CA ALA A 102 2.60 -8.35 -7.12
C ALA A 102 2.45 -9.67 -7.87
N ASP A 103 3.53 -10.12 -8.48
CA ASP A 103 3.60 -11.36 -9.27
C ASP A 103 4.89 -12.14 -8.92
N GLU A 104 5.25 -13.13 -9.74
CA GLU A 104 6.48 -13.92 -9.63
C GLU A 104 7.76 -13.08 -9.51
N ASN A 105 7.76 -11.88 -10.07
CA ASN A 105 8.89 -10.97 -10.07
C ASN A 105 8.90 -10.05 -8.83
N GLY A 106 7.98 -10.27 -7.89
CA GLY A 106 7.87 -9.53 -6.63
C GLY A 106 6.90 -8.34 -6.72
N PHE A 107 7.04 -7.40 -5.79
CA PHE A 107 6.20 -6.20 -5.72
C PHE A 107 6.78 -5.07 -6.57
N GLN A 108 6.03 -4.64 -7.57
CA GLN A 108 6.41 -3.60 -8.51
C GLN A 108 5.42 -2.44 -8.39
N ALA A 109 5.85 -1.31 -7.84
CA ALA A 109 5.04 -0.10 -7.72
C ALA A 109 5.48 0.97 -8.71
N THR A 110 4.49 1.67 -9.27
CA THR A 110 4.64 2.75 -10.25
C THR A 110 3.79 3.93 -9.81
N GLY A 111 4.34 5.13 -9.88
CA GLY A 111 3.66 6.36 -9.51
C GLY A 111 4.57 7.56 -9.74
N ASP A 112 3.98 8.71 -10.07
CA ASP A 112 4.73 9.92 -10.49
C ASP A 112 5.67 10.47 -9.41
N HIS A 113 5.42 10.11 -8.14
CA HIS A 113 6.21 10.53 -6.99
C HIS A 113 7.20 9.46 -6.51
N LEU A 114 7.23 8.28 -7.13
CA LEU A 114 8.15 7.22 -6.75
C LEU A 114 9.54 7.47 -7.37
N PRO A 115 10.63 7.08 -6.69
CA PRO A 115 11.96 7.16 -7.27
C PRO A 115 12.03 6.31 -8.54
N THR A 116 12.26 6.94 -9.68
CA THR A 116 12.50 6.22 -10.92
C THR A 116 13.90 5.61 -10.88
N PRO A 117 14.10 4.36 -11.35
CA PRO A 117 15.43 3.80 -11.54
C PRO A 117 16.28 4.76 -12.39
N PRO A 118 17.60 4.86 -12.11
CA PRO A 118 18.47 5.72 -12.91
C PRO A 118 18.38 5.31 -14.39
N PRO A 119 18.46 6.29 -15.32
CA PRO A 119 18.41 6.01 -16.74
C PRO A 119 19.49 5.00 -17.12
N MET A 120 19.13 4.08 -18.02
CA MET A 120 20.03 3.04 -18.50
C MET A 120 21.26 3.68 -19.16
N PRO A 121 22.49 3.20 -18.89
CA PRO A 121 23.70 3.75 -19.49
C PRO A 121 23.69 3.70 -21.02
N ASP A 122 24.16 4.77 -21.68
CA ASP A 122 24.11 4.95 -23.15
C ASP A 122 24.69 3.76 -23.94
N HIS A 123 25.74 3.12 -23.41
CA HIS A 123 26.36 1.98 -24.06
C HIS A 123 25.44 0.76 -24.12
N VAL A 124 24.57 0.55 -23.13
CA VAL A 124 23.59 -0.54 -23.13
C VAL A 124 22.50 -0.28 -24.17
N VAL A 125 22.03 0.96 -24.27
CA VAL A 125 21.05 1.37 -25.30
C VAL A 125 21.63 1.17 -26.70
N LYS A 126 22.89 1.55 -26.90
CA LYS A 126 23.59 1.32 -28.17
C LYS A 126 23.77 -0.17 -28.47
N MET A 127 24.20 -0.98 -27.50
CA MET A 127 24.31 -2.43 -27.68
C MET A 127 22.97 -3.07 -28.03
N LEU A 128 21.88 -2.69 -27.36
CA LEU A 128 20.53 -3.20 -27.66
C LEU A 128 20.06 -2.78 -29.06
N ALA A 129 20.35 -1.54 -29.46
CA ALA A 129 20.05 -1.04 -30.81
C ALA A 129 20.86 -1.79 -31.87
N ASP A 130 22.16 -2.00 -31.63
CA ASP A 130 23.07 -2.74 -32.52
C ASP A 130 22.68 -4.22 -32.63
N LEU A 131 22.31 -4.88 -31.52
CA LEU A 131 21.83 -6.27 -31.50
C LEU A 131 20.48 -6.44 -32.23
N LYS A 132 19.59 -5.45 -32.08
CA LYS A 132 18.32 -5.39 -32.81
C LYS A 132 18.55 -5.15 -34.31
N ALA A 133 19.46 -4.24 -34.67
CA ALA A 133 19.83 -3.93 -36.06
C ALA A 133 20.59 -5.09 -36.74
N ALA A 134 21.42 -5.82 -35.98
CA ALA A 134 22.11 -7.01 -36.44
C ALA A 134 21.18 -8.24 -36.58
N GLY A 135 19.91 -8.13 -36.20
CA GLY A 135 18.90 -9.20 -36.34
C GLY A 135 19.20 -10.43 -35.48
N LEU A 136 20.16 -10.36 -34.55
CA LEU A 136 20.58 -11.47 -33.69
C LEU A 136 19.43 -11.96 -32.80
N LEU A 137 18.58 -11.05 -32.32
CA LEU A 137 17.37 -11.38 -31.55
C LEU A 137 16.37 -12.23 -32.34
N ALA A 138 16.24 -12.00 -33.66
CA ALA A 138 15.37 -12.80 -34.52
C ALA A 138 16.05 -14.11 -34.96
N LYS A 139 17.38 -14.09 -35.15
CA LYS A 139 18.17 -15.23 -35.62
C LYS A 139 18.37 -16.29 -34.54
N GLU A 140 18.48 -15.89 -33.28
CA GLU A 140 18.60 -16.80 -32.13
C GLU A 140 17.30 -17.58 -31.88
N MET A 141 16.15 -16.94 -32.10
CA MET A 141 14.83 -17.59 -32.06
C MET A 141 14.65 -18.62 -33.19
N GLN A 142 15.21 -18.35 -34.39
CA GLN A 142 15.19 -19.32 -35.50
C GLN A 142 16.17 -20.49 -35.29
N ASN A 143 17.35 -20.23 -34.72
CA ASN A 143 18.35 -21.26 -34.49
C ASN A 143 17.88 -22.28 -33.43
N LYS A 144 17.15 -21.82 -32.40
CA LYS A 144 16.57 -22.70 -31.38
C LYS A 144 15.45 -23.61 -31.93
N VAL A 145 14.70 -23.16 -32.94
CA VAL A 145 13.65 -23.97 -33.61
C VAL A 145 14.27 -25.04 -34.53
N MET A 146 15.41 -24.74 -35.17
CA MET A 146 16.10 -25.67 -36.07
C MET A 146 16.78 -26.85 -35.35
N HIS A 147 17.09 -26.73 -34.06
CA HIS A 147 17.70 -27.81 -33.26
C HIS A 147 16.67 -28.69 -32.51
N LEU A 148 15.37 -28.40 -32.60
CA LEU A 148 14.32 -29.21 -31.95
C LEU A 148 13.76 -30.35 -32.83
N HIS A 149 14.22 -30.50 -34.08
CA HIS A 149 13.79 -31.53 -35.03
C HIS A 149 14.94 -32.45 -35.50
N THR A 150 15.76 -32.96 -34.57
CA THR A 150 16.65 -34.10 -34.85
C THR A 150 16.53 -35.13 -33.75
#